data_AF-A0A7K3VPE4-F1
#
_entry.id   AF-A0A7K3VPE4-F1
#
_cell.length_a   1.000
_cell.length_b   1.000
_cell.length_c   1.000
_cell.angle_alpha   90.00
_cell.angle_beta   90.00
_cell.angle_gamma   90.00
#
_symmetry.space_group_name_H-M   'P 1'
#
loop_
_entity.id
_entity.type
_entity.pdbx_description
1 polymer ?
#
loop_
_entity_poly.entity_id
_entity_poly.type
_entity_poly.pdbx_seq_one_letter_code
_entity_poly.pdbx_strand_id
1 'polypeptide(L)'
;MDTLTKDAKQKIIDWESFIDFLDKEVDWEDPSMAPYRAVEQALLAIAAHPEALENRTRQIVEDKTLFDAYAPHMNYPRILMDKFMLYMDPADRFRVRLHRFKTKRQNGTAVEKVHSHKWPMSTIILRGNYEERVFSVDAIDEEAKTAKLTMTMSHNLSTGAVNSLPAYVPHQVFNHSDDEPVFTLFVRGPSLGPAASIFDVEKGTYYQTFDPNQQLKEGLLAIGRLDADFH
;
A
#
# COMPACT_ATOMS: atom_id res chain seq x y z
N MET A 1 15.22 9.23 -16.95
CA MET A 1 14.02 8.50 -16.48
C MET A 1 13.10 8.27 -17.68
N ASP A 2 13.50 7.41 -18.61
CA ASP A 2 12.61 6.97 -19.71
C ASP A 2 13.06 5.59 -20.19
N THR A 3 12.88 4.59 -19.33
CA THR A 3 13.16 3.17 -19.65
C THR A 3 11.90 2.33 -19.46
N LEU A 4 10.75 2.90 -19.82
CA LEU A 4 9.62 2.08 -20.24
C LEU A 4 10.08 1.33 -21.47
N THR A 5 10.20 -0.01 -21.38
CA THR A 5 10.40 -0.80 -22.59
C THR A 5 9.22 -0.47 -23.51
N LYS A 6 9.51 -0.14 -24.78
CA LYS A 6 8.44 0.15 -25.77
C LYS A 6 7.38 -0.95 -25.78
N ASP A 7 7.79 -2.17 -25.47
CA ASP A 7 6.96 -3.36 -25.39
C ASP A 7 5.90 -3.30 -24.28
N ALA A 8 6.21 -2.79 -23.08
CA ALA A 8 5.23 -2.69 -21.99
C ALA A 8 4.12 -1.67 -22.31
N LYS A 9 4.51 -0.51 -22.86
CA LYS A 9 3.56 0.55 -23.29
C LYS A 9 2.63 0.09 -24.41
N GLN A 10 3.09 -0.79 -25.29
CA GLN A 10 2.27 -1.29 -26.40
C GLN A 10 1.34 -2.43 -25.98
N LYS A 11 1.70 -3.19 -24.94
CA LYS A 11 0.93 -4.35 -24.48
C LYS A 11 -0.18 -3.99 -23.48
N ILE A 12 0.03 -2.99 -22.61
CA ILE A 12 -0.91 -2.63 -21.55
C ILE A 12 -1.72 -1.40 -21.96
N ILE A 13 -2.97 -1.62 -22.38
CA ILE A 13 -3.88 -0.56 -22.85
C ILE A 13 -5.24 -0.57 -22.14
N ASP A 14 -5.52 -1.62 -21.36
CA ASP A 14 -6.76 -1.83 -20.62
C ASP A 14 -6.49 -2.60 -19.31
N TRP A 15 -7.55 -2.87 -18.54
CA TRP A 15 -7.40 -3.53 -17.24
C TRP A 15 -6.96 -4.99 -17.38
N GLU A 16 -7.51 -5.70 -18.36
CA GLU A 16 -7.23 -7.11 -18.62
C GLU A 16 -5.76 -7.32 -18.99
N SER A 17 -5.21 -6.51 -19.91
CA SER A 17 -3.79 -6.55 -20.28
C SER A 17 -2.86 -6.16 -19.15
N PHE A 18 -3.28 -5.22 -18.27
CA PHE A 18 -2.53 -4.89 -17.06
C PHE A 18 -2.44 -6.08 -16.10
N ILE A 19 -3.55 -6.76 -15.84
CA ILE A 19 -3.56 -7.97 -14.98
C ILE A 19 -2.79 -9.12 -15.63
N ASP A 20 -2.93 -9.33 -16.94
CA ASP A 20 -2.21 -10.38 -17.67
C ASP A 20 -0.69 -10.19 -17.61
N PHE A 21 -0.22 -8.94 -17.71
CA PHE A 21 1.18 -8.60 -17.53
C PHE A 21 1.66 -8.92 -16.11
N LEU A 22 0.91 -8.51 -15.08
CA LEU A 22 1.26 -8.81 -13.68
C LEU A 22 1.28 -10.32 -13.40
N ASP A 23 0.42 -11.09 -14.06
CA ASP A 23 0.33 -12.55 -13.89
C ASP A 23 1.50 -13.29 -14.57
N LYS A 24 1.85 -12.89 -15.80
CA LYS A 24 2.75 -13.68 -16.67
C LYS A 24 4.18 -13.14 -16.76
N GLU A 25 4.37 -11.84 -16.63
CA GLU A 25 5.65 -11.18 -16.89
C GLU A 25 6.37 -10.77 -15.60
N VAL A 26 5.67 -10.77 -14.45
CA VAL A 26 6.27 -10.50 -13.15
C VAL A 26 6.56 -11.82 -12.43
N ASP A 27 7.84 -12.10 -12.21
CA ASP A 27 8.27 -13.21 -11.36
C ASP A 27 8.14 -12.82 -9.89
N TRP A 28 7.03 -13.17 -9.26
CA TRP A 28 6.74 -12.84 -7.86
C TRP A 28 7.62 -13.56 -6.84
N GLU A 29 8.37 -14.58 -7.27
CA GLU A 29 9.28 -15.36 -6.41
C GLU A 29 10.73 -14.87 -6.50
N ASP A 30 11.06 -13.99 -7.46
CA ASP A 30 12.39 -13.41 -7.58
C ASP A 30 12.64 -12.38 -6.46
N PRO A 31 13.63 -12.60 -5.57
CA PRO A 31 13.95 -11.67 -4.48
C PRO A 31 14.69 -10.42 -4.95
N SER A 32 15.03 -10.30 -6.23
CA SER A 32 15.77 -9.17 -6.80
C SER A 32 14.90 -7.92 -6.98
N MET A 33 15.50 -6.83 -7.48
CA MET A 33 14.76 -5.62 -7.83
C MET A 33 13.99 -5.73 -9.16
N ALA A 34 14.15 -6.81 -9.93
CA ALA A 34 13.56 -6.94 -11.27
C ALA A 34 12.02 -6.94 -11.26
N PRO A 35 11.32 -7.66 -10.36
CA PRO A 35 9.86 -7.65 -10.29
C PRO A 35 9.30 -6.25 -10.01
N TYR A 36 9.91 -5.52 -9.08
CA TYR A 36 9.50 -4.14 -8.75
C TYR A 36 9.56 -3.22 -9.98
N ARG A 37 10.66 -3.29 -10.75
CA ARG A 37 10.81 -2.49 -11.97
C ARG A 37 9.76 -2.84 -13.02
N ALA A 38 9.43 -4.12 -13.16
CA ALA A 38 8.38 -4.58 -14.08
C ALA A 38 7.00 -4.05 -13.65
N VAL A 39 6.68 -4.12 -12.35
CA VAL A 39 5.43 -3.57 -11.81
C VAL A 39 5.37 -2.05 -12.00
N GLU A 40 6.47 -1.31 -11.76
CA GLU A 40 6.53 0.13 -12.03
C GLU A 40 6.27 0.46 -13.50
N GLN A 41 6.81 -0.33 -14.45
CA GLN A 41 6.50 -0.14 -15.87
C GLN A 41 5.03 -0.39 -16.18
N ALA A 42 4.44 -1.42 -15.59
CA ALA A 42 3.03 -1.73 -15.75
C ALA A 42 2.14 -0.62 -15.19
N LEU A 43 2.49 -0.09 -14.02
CA LEU A 43 1.81 1.03 -13.38
C LEU A 43 1.85 2.31 -14.22
N LEU A 44 3.02 2.64 -14.79
CA LEU A 44 3.18 3.77 -15.71
C LEU A 44 2.33 3.60 -16.98
N ALA A 45 2.27 2.38 -17.53
CA ALA A 45 1.47 2.09 -18.72
C ALA A 45 -0.04 2.25 -18.43
N ILE A 46 -0.56 1.58 -17.39
CA ILE A 46 -1.99 1.64 -17.08
C ILE A 46 -2.46 3.04 -16.64
N ALA A 47 -1.59 3.84 -16.01
CA ALA A 47 -1.92 5.21 -15.64
C ALA A 47 -2.10 6.16 -16.85
N ALA A 48 -1.61 5.79 -18.04
CA ALA A 48 -1.89 6.51 -19.27
C ALA A 48 -3.32 6.28 -19.81
N HIS A 49 -4.05 5.32 -19.22
CA HIS A 49 -5.38 4.87 -19.61
C HIS A 49 -6.37 4.98 -18.45
N PRO A 50 -6.73 6.21 -18.01
CA PRO A 50 -7.63 6.40 -16.86
C PRO A 50 -8.99 5.72 -17.03
N GLU A 51 -9.46 5.56 -18.27
CA GLU A 51 -10.68 4.81 -18.62
C GLU A 51 -10.62 3.35 -18.16
N ALA A 52 -9.44 2.73 -18.10
CA ALA A 52 -9.29 1.35 -17.64
C ALA A 52 -9.65 1.23 -16.15
N LEU A 53 -9.24 2.21 -15.32
CA LEU A 53 -9.60 2.25 -13.91
C LEU A 53 -11.10 2.57 -13.72
N GLU A 54 -11.64 3.51 -14.51
CA GLU A 54 -13.07 3.81 -14.47
C GLU A 54 -13.90 2.57 -14.80
N ASN A 55 -13.62 1.92 -15.94
CA ASN A 55 -14.30 0.71 -16.38
C ASN A 55 -14.19 -0.41 -15.34
N ARG A 56 -13.01 -0.61 -14.74
CA ARG A 56 -12.83 -1.62 -13.70
C ARG A 56 -13.68 -1.34 -12.47
N THR A 57 -13.68 -0.10 -11.98
CA THR A 57 -14.52 0.23 -10.80
C THR A 57 -16.00 0.07 -11.09
N ARG A 58 -16.46 0.43 -12.30
CA ARG A 58 -17.83 0.21 -12.76
C ARG A 58 -18.18 -1.27 -12.82
N GLN A 59 -17.30 -2.10 -13.41
CA GLN A 59 -17.47 -3.55 -13.46
C GLN A 59 -17.62 -4.17 -12.06
N ILE A 60 -16.81 -3.74 -11.08
CA ILE A 60 -16.92 -4.22 -9.70
C ILE A 60 -18.27 -3.86 -9.08
N VAL A 61 -18.82 -2.69 -9.38
CA VAL A 61 -20.13 -2.26 -8.86
C VAL A 61 -21.28 -3.00 -9.55
N GLU A 62 -21.18 -3.26 -10.85
CA GLU A 62 -22.22 -3.90 -11.66
C GLU A 62 -22.26 -5.43 -11.49
N ASP A 63 -21.13 -6.07 -11.17
CA ASP A 63 -21.04 -7.50 -10.87
C ASP A 63 -21.14 -7.76 -9.36
N LYS A 64 -22.31 -8.24 -8.92
CA LYS A 64 -22.56 -8.58 -7.50
C LYS A 64 -21.57 -9.60 -6.94
N THR A 65 -21.19 -10.61 -7.72
CA THR A 65 -20.30 -11.67 -7.24
C THR A 65 -18.91 -11.10 -6.99
N LEU A 66 -18.43 -10.26 -7.90
CA LEU A 66 -17.17 -9.56 -7.78
C LEU A 66 -17.18 -8.56 -6.62
N PHE A 67 -18.27 -7.80 -6.47
CA PHE A 67 -18.46 -6.87 -5.36
C PHE A 67 -18.37 -7.60 -4.00
N ASP A 68 -19.14 -8.67 -3.82
CA ASP A 68 -19.18 -9.43 -2.57
C ASP A 68 -17.83 -10.04 -2.22
N ALA A 69 -17.07 -10.49 -3.23
CA ALA A 69 -15.71 -11.01 -3.05
C ALA A 69 -14.72 -9.94 -2.57
N TYR A 70 -14.87 -8.69 -3.03
CA TYR A 70 -13.91 -7.62 -2.74
C TYR A 70 -14.32 -6.73 -1.56
N ALA A 71 -15.61 -6.64 -1.24
CA ALA A 71 -16.13 -5.80 -0.15
C ALA A 71 -15.44 -6.04 1.21
N PRO A 72 -15.12 -7.28 1.63
CA PRO A 72 -14.38 -7.53 2.88
C PRO A 72 -12.95 -6.96 2.91
N HIS A 73 -12.41 -6.61 1.73
CA HIS A 73 -11.07 -6.05 1.56
C HIS A 73 -11.09 -4.55 1.21
N MET A 74 -12.29 -3.96 1.18
CA MET A 74 -12.49 -2.52 1.09
C MET A 74 -12.38 -1.92 2.48
N ASN A 75 -11.60 -0.86 2.62
CA ASN A 75 -11.40 -0.17 3.87
C ASN A 75 -11.89 1.27 3.67
N TYR A 76 -13.20 1.47 3.76
CA TYR A 76 -13.85 2.76 3.59
C TYR A 76 -15.07 2.91 4.52
N PRO A 77 -15.25 4.06 5.18
CA PRO A 77 -14.27 5.15 5.33
C PRO A 77 -13.19 4.79 6.35
N ARG A 78 -11.93 5.22 6.12
CA ARG A 78 -10.83 5.16 7.09
C ARG A 78 -10.40 6.57 7.49
N ILE A 79 -9.82 6.76 8.67
CA ILE A 79 -9.40 8.09 9.14
C ILE A 79 -8.33 8.69 8.22
N LEU A 80 -7.31 7.91 7.87
CA LEU A 80 -6.12 8.41 7.18
C LEU A 80 -6.14 8.12 5.67
N MET A 81 -6.39 6.86 5.30
CA MET A 81 -6.35 6.42 3.92
C MET A 81 -7.44 5.38 3.64
N ASP A 82 -8.28 5.70 2.66
CA ASP A 82 -9.25 4.74 2.14
C ASP A 82 -8.55 3.76 1.19
N LYS A 83 -8.94 2.48 1.24
CA LYS A 83 -8.38 1.43 0.38
C LYS A 83 -9.50 0.73 -0.36
N PHE A 84 -9.42 0.74 -1.69
CA PHE A 84 -10.38 0.09 -2.56
C PHE A 84 -9.71 -1.06 -3.32
N MET A 85 -10.19 -2.28 -3.15
CA MET A 85 -9.69 -3.45 -3.86
C MET A 85 -10.15 -3.43 -5.32
N LEU A 86 -9.20 -3.53 -6.25
CA LEU A 86 -9.50 -3.61 -7.69
C LEU A 86 -9.24 -5.01 -8.25
N TYR A 87 -8.29 -5.75 -7.69
CA TYR A 87 -8.02 -7.13 -8.08
C TYR A 87 -7.34 -7.93 -6.97
N MET A 88 -7.68 -9.22 -6.91
CA MET A 88 -7.03 -10.21 -6.08
C MET A 88 -6.69 -11.43 -6.92
N ASP A 89 -5.40 -11.77 -6.98
CA ASP A 89 -4.95 -13.00 -7.60
C ASP A 89 -5.53 -14.22 -6.87
N PRO A 90 -6.07 -15.23 -7.56
CA PRO A 90 -6.60 -16.44 -6.91
C PRO A 90 -5.59 -17.21 -6.06
N ALA A 91 -4.29 -17.14 -6.40
CA ALA A 91 -3.20 -17.74 -5.62
C ALA A 91 -2.60 -16.75 -4.59
N ASP A 92 -3.20 -15.57 -4.42
CA ASP A 92 -2.75 -14.47 -3.56
C ASP A 92 -1.32 -13.97 -3.82
N ARG A 93 -0.78 -14.21 -5.02
CA ARG A 93 0.55 -13.75 -5.44
C ARG A 93 0.65 -12.24 -5.47
N PHE A 94 -0.42 -11.56 -5.88
CA PHE A 94 -0.48 -10.10 -5.88
C PHE A 94 -1.90 -9.57 -5.69
N ARG A 95 -2.00 -8.29 -5.33
CA ARG A 95 -3.27 -7.56 -5.28
C ARG A 95 -3.09 -6.14 -5.79
N VAL A 96 -4.14 -5.61 -6.42
CA VAL A 96 -4.19 -4.23 -6.90
C VAL A 96 -5.25 -3.46 -6.14
N ARG A 97 -4.92 -2.27 -5.68
CA ARG A 97 -5.81 -1.38 -4.93
C ARG A 97 -5.72 0.05 -5.45
N LEU A 98 -6.82 0.78 -5.35
CA LEU A 98 -6.83 2.23 -5.39
C LEU A 98 -6.79 2.74 -3.95
N HIS A 99 -5.87 3.65 -3.66
CA HIS A 99 -5.84 4.35 -2.37
C HIS A 99 -6.24 5.80 -2.54
N ARG A 100 -6.92 6.33 -1.52
CA ARG A 100 -7.15 7.77 -1.34
C ARG A 100 -6.57 8.21 0.00
N PHE A 101 -5.46 8.93 -0.02
CA PHE A 101 -4.94 9.63 1.14
C PHE A 101 -5.76 10.89 1.37
N LYS A 102 -6.35 11.02 2.56
CA LYS A 102 -7.21 12.13 2.92
C LYS A 102 -6.42 13.41 3.12
N THR A 103 -7.12 14.54 3.04
CA THR A 103 -6.55 15.85 3.38
C THR A 103 -6.48 16.02 4.89
N LYS A 104 -5.69 16.99 5.37
CA LYS A 104 -5.61 17.34 6.80
C LYS A 104 -6.99 17.71 7.38
N ARG A 105 -7.83 18.39 6.60
CA ARG A 105 -9.20 18.73 7.02
C ARG A 105 -10.08 17.50 7.17
N GLN A 106 -9.89 16.48 6.33
CA GLN A 106 -10.69 15.26 6.34
C GLN A 106 -10.27 14.26 7.42
N ASN A 107 -8.99 14.25 7.82
CA ASN A 107 -8.45 13.30 8.79
C ASN A 107 -8.16 13.93 10.17
N GLY A 108 -8.49 15.20 10.38
CA GLY A 108 -8.25 15.90 11.64
C GLY A 108 -6.77 16.07 11.96
N THR A 109 -5.93 16.28 10.95
CA THR A 109 -4.46 16.37 11.03
C THR A 109 -3.75 15.09 11.50
N ALA A 110 -4.48 13.97 11.58
CA ALA A 110 -3.89 12.69 11.94
C ALA A 110 -2.83 12.27 10.90
N VAL A 111 -1.82 11.55 11.37
CA VAL A 111 -0.68 11.11 10.59
C VAL A 111 -0.55 9.60 10.71
N GLU A 112 -0.23 8.91 9.61
CA GLU A 112 0.08 7.48 9.63
C GLU A 112 1.28 7.22 10.53
N LYS A 113 1.25 6.14 11.32
CA LYS A 113 2.44 5.71 12.08
C LYS A 113 3.51 5.21 11.09
N VAL A 114 4.78 5.27 11.50
CA VAL A 114 5.85 4.58 10.77
C VAL A 114 5.54 3.09 10.81
N HIS A 115 5.53 2.43 9.66
CA HIS A 115 5.20 1.01 9.57
C HIS A 115 5.96 0.33 8.45
N SER A 116 6.10 -0.99 8.53
CA SER A 116 6.65 -1.80 7.44
C SER A 116 5.62 -2.82 6.99
N HIS A 117 5.65 -3.14 5.69
CA HIS A 117 4.76 -4.14 5.12
C HIS A 117 5.40 -5.52 5.17
N LYS A 118 4.59 -6.56 5.35
CA LYS A 118 5.03 -7.96 5.20
C LYS A 118 5.09 -8.44 3.75
N TRP A 119 4.89 -7.55 2.80
CA TRP A 119 4.88 -7.79 1.37
C TRP A 119 5.64 -6.68 0.67
N PRO A 120 6.25 -6.95 -0.49
CA PRO A 120 6.76 -5.90 -1.37
C PRO A 120 5.60 -5.12 -1.99
N MET A 121 5.86 -3.86 -2.35
CA MET A 121 4.86 -3.03 -3.03
C MET A 121 5.44 -2.06 -4.03
N SER A 122 4.58 -1.64 -4.95
CA SER A 122 4.83 -0.58 -5.90
C SER A 122 3.59 0.30 -6.01
N THR A 123 3.80 1.60 -6.24
CA THR A 123 2.72 2.59 -6.39
C THR A 123 2.98 3.51 -7.55
N ILE A 124 1.92 4.11 -8.08
CA ILE A 124 1.97 5.31 -8.91
C ILE A 124 0.99 6.35 -8.37
N ILE A 125 1.43 7.62 -8.33
CA ILE A 125 0.52 8.73 -8.00
C ILE A 125 -0.34 9.04 -9.22
N LEU A 126 -1.65 8.85 -9.09
CA LEU A 126 -2.63 9.19 -10.14
C LEU A 126 -3.05 10.65 -10.07
N ARG A 127 -3.09 11.22 -8.85
CA ARG A 127 -3.45 12.62 -8.61
C ARG A 127 -2.92 13.08 -7.27
N GLY A 128 -2.43 14.32 -7.20
CA GLY A 128 -1.95 14.96 -5.98
C GLY A 128 -0.47 14.70 -5.73
N ASN A 129 -0.04 14.83 -4.49
CA ASN A 129 1.32 14.56 -4.07
C ASN A 129 1.39 14.23 -2.57
N TYR A 130 2.36 13.43 -2.16
CA TYR A 130 2.67 13.21 -0.74
C TYR A 130 4.18 13.22 -0.52
N GLU A 131 4.59 13.43 0.74
CA GLU A 131 5.94 13.13 1.22
C GLU A 131 5.99 11.67 1.69
N GLU A 132 7.00 10.91 1.26
CA GLU A 132 7.35 9.62 1.86
C GLU A 132 8.68 9.73 2.60
N ARG A 133 8.67 9.25 3.84
CA ARG A 133 9.87 9.06 4.67
C ARG A 133 10.16 7.58 4.79
N VAL A 134 11.40 7.19 4.57
CA VAL A 134 11.90 5.83 4.71
C VAL A 134 12.91 5.77 5.83
N PHE A 135 12.88 4.69 6.59
CA PHE A 135 13.70 4.49 7.78
C PHE A 135 14.51 3.20 7.68
N SER A 136 15.69 3.18 8.28
CA SER A 136 16.40 1.95 8.62
C SER A 136 16.07 1.54 10.06
N VAL A 137 15.98 0.24 10.28
CA VAL A 137 15.94 -0.33 11.63
C VAL A 137 17.38 -0.51 12.11
N ASP A 138 17.78 0.24 13.13
CA ASP A 138 19.13 0.18 13.69
C ASP A 138 19.25 -0.92 14.76
N ALA A 139 18.18 -1.14 15.54
CA ALA A 139 18.10 -2.17 16.57
C ALA A 139 16.64 -2.52 16.90
N ILE A 140 16.39 -3.79 17.25
CA ILE A 140 15.11 -4.29 17.78
C ILE A 140 15.39 -5.15 19.01
N ASP A 141 14.58 -4.98 20.05
CA ASP A 141 14.45 -5.90 21.18
C ASP A 141 13.00 -6.37 21.24
N GLU A 142 12.79 -7.65 20.87
CA GLU A 142 11.46 -8.23 20.77
C GLU A 142 10.81 -8.50 22.13
N GLU A 143 11.62 -8.75 23.17
CA GLU A 143 11.15 -9.01 24.54
C GLU A 143 10.67 -7.70 25.18
N ALA A 144 11.49 -6.65 25.07
CA ALA A 144 11.17 -5.33 25.58
C ALA A 144 10.18 -4.54 24.70
N LYS A 145 9.86 -5.04 23.49
CA LYS A 145 9.03 -4.34 22.47
C LYS A 145 9.59 -2.97 22.09
N THR A 146 10.91 -2.86 22.02
CA THR A 146 11.59 -1.61 21.65
C THR A 146 12.26 -1.71 20.29
N ALA A 147 12.33 -0.58 19.60
CA ALA A 147 13.00 -0.47 18.32
C ALA A 147 13.64 0.92 18.16
N LYS A 148 14.82 0.97 17.57
CA LYS A 148 15.51 2.20 17.19
C LYS A 148 15.56 2.31 15.68
N LEU A 149 15.04 3.41 15.15
CA LEU A 149 14.98 3.68 13.73
C LEU A 149 15.67 5.00 13.40
N THR A 150 16.33 5.04 12.24
CA THR A 150 16.90 6.27 11.68
C THR A 150 16.25 6.55 10.34
N MET A 151 15.80 7.78 10.10
CA MET A 151 15.29 8.19 8.80
C MET A 151 16.45 8.24 7.80
N THR A 152 16.36 7.46 6.73
CA THR A 152 17.39 7.36 5.70
C THR A 152 17.06 8.17 4.44
N MET A 153 15.78 8.42 4.19
CA MET A 153 15.32 9.16 3.02
C MET A 153 14.02 9.90 3.33
N SER A 154 13.87 11.10 2.78
CA SER A 154 12.60 11.81 2.64
C SER A 154 12.52 12.35 1.22
N HIS A 155 11.42 12.09 0.53
CA HIS A 155 11.21 12.57 -0.82
C HIS A 155 9.72 12.82 -1.09
N ASN A 156 9.44 13.70 -2.06
CA ASN A 156 8.08 14.01 -2.49
C ASN A 156 7.76 13.25 -3.77
N LEU A 157 6.61 12.57 -3.79
CA LEU A 157 6.07 11.90 -4.97
C LEU A 157 4.83 12.67 -5.44
N SER A 158 4.81 13.06 -6.71
CA SER A 158 3.72 13.77 -7.37
C SER A 158 3.10 12.95 -8.49
N THR A 159 1.98 13.39 -9.05
CA THR A 159 1.30 12.74 -10.19
C THR A 159 2.28 12.21 -11.25
N GLY A 160 2.15 10.92 -11.59
CA GLY A 160 3.02 10.21 -12.54
C GLY A 160 4.27 9.59 -11.93
N ALA A 161 4.63 9.94 -10.68
CA ALA A 161 5.75 9.33 -10.00
C ALA A 161 5.40 7.89 -9.57
N VAL A 162 6.33 6.97 -9.84
CA VAL A 162 6.31 5.60 -9.33
C VAL A 162 7.26 5.46 -8.17
N ASN A 163 6.95 4.52 -7.28
CA ASN A 163 7.83 4.15 -6.18
C ASN A 163 7.59 2.70 -5.78
N SER A 164 8.66 2.02 -5.41
CA SER A 164 8.62 0.64 -4.92
C SER A 164 9.35 0.51 -3.59
N LEU A 165 8.75 -0.28 -2.70
CA LEU A 165 9.28 -0.55 -1.37
C LEU A 165 9.38 -2.06 -1.14
N PRO A 166 10.55 -2.58 -0.77
CA PRO A 166 10.70 -3.96 -0.32
C PRO A 166 9.89 -4.25 0.95
N ALA A 167 9.60 -5.53 1.19
CA ALA A 167 9.00 -5.93 2.45
C ALA A 167 9.92 -5.55 3.63
N TYR A 168 9.34 -5.30 4.79
CA TYR A 168 10.00 -4.99 6.05
C TYR A 168 10.81 -3.70 6.10
N VAL A 169 10.79 -2.88 5.04
CA VAL A 169 11.34 -1.53 5.09
C VAL A 169 10.32 -0.60 5.75
N PRO A 170 10.62 0.03 6.89
CA PRO A 170 9.70 0.96 7.52
C PRO A 170 9.62 2.27 6.73
N HIS A 171 8.40 2.75 6.53
CA HIS A 171 8.13 4.01 5.87
C HIS A 171 6.93 4.73 6.49
N GLN A 172 6.71 5.96 6.06
CA GLN A 172 5.60 6.79 6.49
C GLN A 172 5.24 7.76 5.37
N VAL A 173 3.94 7.89 5.09
CA VAL A 173 3.43 8.73 4.00
C VAL A 173 2.59 9.87 4.57
N PHE A 174 2.78 11.08 4.03
CA PHE A 174 2.13 12.30 4.49
C PHE A 174 1.51 13.07 3.31
N ASN A 175 0.19 13.23 3.33
CA ASN A 175 -0.45 14.27 2.53
C ASN A 175 -0.43 15.59 3.32
N HIS A 176 0.39 16.54 2.88
CA HIS A 176 0.49 17.85 3.53
C HIS A 176 -0.65 18.81 3.20
N SER A 177 -1.50 18.46 2.22
CA SER A 177 -2.57 19.33 1.73
C SER A 177 -3.79 19.37 2.66
N ASP A 178 -4.39 20.56 2.77
CA ASP A 178 -5.63 20.78 3.51
C ASP A 178 -6.88 20.44 2.69
N ASP A 179 -6.80 20.50 1.37
CA ASP A 179 -7.95 20.48 0.45
C ASP A 179 -7.77 19.56 -0.77
N GLU A 180 -6.57 19.08 -1.06
CA GLU A 180 -6.31 18.15 -2.16
C GLU A 180 -5.98 16.73 -1.65
N PRO A 181 -6.83 15.72 -1.91
CA PRO A 181 -6.51 14.34 -1.61
C PRO A 181 -5.49 13.78 -2.60
N VAL A 182 -4.77 12.73 -2.20
CA VAL A 182 -3.85 12.00 -3.08
C VAL A 182 -4.47 10.67 -3.48
N PHE A 183 -4.45 10.36 -4.76
CA PHE A 183 -4.89 9.07 -5.29
C PHE A 183 -3.71 8.30 -5.82
N THR A 184 -3.61 7.02 -5.44
CA THR A 184 -2.55 6.14 -5.94
C THR A 184 -3.12 4.80 -6.39
N LEU A 185 -2.58 4.27 -7.48
CA LEU A 185 -2.73 2.86 -7.79
C LEU A 185 -1.59 2.12 -7.09
N PHE A 186 -1.96 1.08 -6.37
CA PHE A 186 -1.10 0.35 -5.46
C PHE A 186 -1.11 -1.13 -5.84
N VAL A 187 0.06 -1.73 -5.96
CA VAL A 187 0.24 -3.16 -6.20
C VAL A 187 1.06 -3.73 -5.04
N ARG A 188 0.56 -4.75 -4.36
CA ARG A 188 1.39 -5.58 -3.47
C ARG A 188 1.72 -6.91 -4.11
N GLY A 189 2.90 -7.43 -3.82
CA GLY A 189 3.27 -8.83 -4.08
C GLY A 189 2.87 -9.77 -2.94
N PRO A 190 3.50 -10.95 -2.85
CA PRO A 190 3.14 -12.00 -1.90
C PRO A 190 3.58 -11.64 -0.47
N SER A 191 2.95 -12.26 0.52
CA SER A 191 3.34 -12.09 1.92
C SER A 191 4.63 -12.88 2.21
N LEU A 192 5.69 -12.20 2.61
CA LEU A 192 6.99 -12.80 2.95
C LEU A 192 7.11 -13.19 4.44
N GLY A 193 6.08 -12.94 5.23
CA GLY A 193 5.99 -13.43 6.60
C GLY A 193 4.65 -13.11 7.27
N PRO A 194 4.55 -13.28 8.59
CA PRO A 194 3.26 -13.36 9.27
C PRO A 194 2.63 -11.98 9.50
N ALA A 195 3.43 -10.97 9.82
CA ALA A 195 2.97 -9.68 10.34
C ALA A 195 3.70 -8.49 9.72
N ALA A 196 2.97 -7.37 9.60
CA ALA A 196 3.57 -6.05 9.44
C ALA A 196 4.00 -5.52 10.81
N SER A 197 4.92 -4.55 10.82
CA SER A 197 5.36 -3.89 12.07
C SER A 197 4.95 -2.43 12.06
N ILE A 198 4.51 -1.92 13.20
CA ILE A 198 4.22 -0.51 13.44
C ILE A 198 5.19 0.00 14.50
N PHE A 199 5.78 1.15 14.25
CA PHE A 199 6.83 1.76 15.05
C PHE A 199 6.36 3.11 15.59
N ASP A 200 6.65 3.35 16.86
CA ASP A 200 6.62 4.67 17.47
C ASP A 200 8.08 5.11 17.64
N VAL A 201 8.55 5.92 16.68
CA VAL A 201 9.95 6.34 16.60
C VAL A 201 10.32 7.24 17.78
N GLU A 202 9.39 8.05 18.28
CA GLU A 202 9.64 8.96 19.40
C GLU A 202 9.76 8.20 20.72
N LYS A 203 8.88 7.22 20.94
CA LYS A 203 8.94 6.37 22.15
C LYS A 203 9.98 5.26 22.05
N GLY A 204 10.50 4.98 20.86
CA GLY A 204 11.41 3.86 20.61
C GLY A 204 10.74 2.50 20.82
N THR A 205 9.44 2.39 20.53
CA THR A 205 8.66 1.16 20.70
C THR A 205 8.14 0.63 19.37
N TYR A 206 7.81 -0.66 19.32
CA TYR A 206 7.17 -1.24 18.16
C TYR A 206 6.25 -2.39 18.55
N TYR A 207 5.32 -2.71 17.64
CA TYR A 207 4.45 -3.86 17.76
C TYR A 207 4.17 -4.46 16.38
N GLN A 208 3.83 -5.74 16.36
CA GLN A 208 3.46 -6.45 15.15
C GLN A 208 1.93 -6.50 15.01
N THR A 209 1.45 -6.37 13.78
CA THR A 209 0.02 -6.51 13.49
C THR A 209 -0.39 -7.98 13.57
N PHE A 210 -1.59 -8.25 14.07
CA PHE A 210 -2.17 -9.59 13.99
C PHE A 210 -3.02 -9.79 12.73
N ASP A 211 -3.47 -11.01 12.49
CA ASP A 211 -4.57 -11.24 11.56
C ASP A 211 -5.84 -10.49 12.05
N PRO A 212 -6.81 -10.19 11.16
CA PRO A 212 -7.97 -9.37 11.53
C PRO A 212 -8.77 -9.90 12.72
N ASN A 213 -8.90 -11.23 12.87
CA ASN A 213 -9.69 -11.81 13.95
C ASN A 213 -8.95 -11.70 15.28
N GLN A 214 -7.65 -11.98 15.28
CA GLN A 214 -6.82 -11.83 16.48
C GLN A 214 -6.71 -10.36 16.89
N GLN A 215 -6.51 -9.43 15.94
CA GLN A 215 -6.48 -8.00 16.23
C GLN A 215 -7.78 -7.51 16.89
N LEU A 216 -8.93 -8.01 16.43
CA LEU A 216 -10.23 -7.69 17.02
C LEU A 216 -10.36 -8.24 18.45
N LYS A 217 -9.91 -9.48 18.69
CA LYS A 217 -9.94 -10.08 20.03
C LYS A 217 -9.08 -9.30 21.02
N GLU A 218 -7.85 -8.98 20.65
CA GLU A 218 -6.94 -8.19 21.49
C GLU A 218 -7.51 -6.79 21.76
N GLY A 219 -8.05 -6.13 20.73
CA GLY A 219 -8.69 -4.83 20.88
C GLY A 219 -9.89 -4.85 21.82
N LEU A 220 -10.74 -5.89 21.74
CA LEU A 220 -11.88 -6.05 22.64
C LEU A 220 -11.45 -6.28 24.10
N LEU A 221 -10.41 -7.09 24.32
CA LEU A 221 -9.87 -7.33 25.66
C LEU A 221 -9.28 -6.05 26.26
N ALA A 222 -8.56 -5.27 25.47
CA ALA A 222 -7.95 -4.03 25.92
C ALA A 222 -8.99 -2.93 26.21
N ILE A 223 -9.93 -2.71 25.29
CA ILE A 223 -10.96 -1.68 25.47
C ILE A 223 -11.89 -1.99 26.65
N GLY A 224 -12.14 -3.28 26.91
CA GLY A 224 -12.89 -3.71 28.10
C GLY A 224 -12.19 -3.38 29.42
N ARG A 225 -10.86 -3.20 29.41
CA ARG A 225 -10.07 -2.74 30.56
C ARG A 225 -9.91 -1.21 30.63
N LEU A 226 -10.44 -0.48 29.65
CA LEU A 226 -10.19 0.96 29.47
C LEU A 226 -8.69 1.29 29.37
N ASP A 227 -7.91 0.34 28.85
CA ASP A 227 -6.50 0.57 28.55
C ASP A 227 -6.40 1.53 27.38
N ALA A 228 -5.75 2.68 27.58
CA ALA A 228 -5.60 3.71 26.53
C ALA A 228 -4.36 3.48 25.67
N ASP A 229 -3.43 2.62 26.10
CA ASP A 229 -2.11 2.43 25.50
C ASP A 229 -2.00 1.12 24.71
N PHE A 230 -3.13 0.46 24.40
CA PHE A 230 -3.14 -0.79 23.64
C PHE A 230 -2.94 -0.58 22.13
N HIS A 231 -2.18 -1.48 21.52
CA HIS A 231 -1.77 -1.43 20.11
C HIS A 231 -1.78 -2.83 19.47
#